data_AF-A0A011PLP9-F1
#
_entry.id   AF-A0A011PLP9-F1
#
_cell.length_a   1.000
_cell.length_b   1.000
_cell.length_c   1.000
_cell.angle_alpha   90.00
_cell.angle_beta   90.00
_cell.angle_gamma   90.00
#
_symmetry.space_group_name_H-M   'P 1'
#
loop_
_entity.id
_entity.type
_entity.pdbx_description
1 polymer ?
#
loop_
_entity_poly.entity_id
_entity_poly.type
_entity_poly.pdbx_seq_one_letter_code
_entity_poly.pdbx_strand_id
1 'polypeptide(L)'
;MTLLNGLGIPELTAPELTGEWEWKLARMEAGEMSRSEFMQEIAAMTERIVARAKTYDSDTIPGDFGELATPCPKCGGLIKETYKKFQCQGCDFSLWKIVAGRQFEAAEIDELLTQRRIGPLTGFRNKMGRPFNAIIQLNAENSPEFDFGQGSGGDGTAEAVDFSQHESLGACPKCGARVVAHGMSYVCERSQGPAKNCDFRSGTIILQQAIEPDQMQKLLRSGRTDLLKDFVSARTRRKFSAYLVRAADGKVGFEFEKREPRTPARKPRATVEKTGSPDAAGAATVSSGRKKITS
;
A
#
# COMPACT_ATOMS: atom_id res chain seq x y z
N MET A 1 5.41 3.80 19.16
CA MET A 1 5.64 3.74 20.61
C MET A 1 4.44 4.20 21.41
N THR A 2 3.73 5.27 20.99
CA THR A 2 2.54 5.80 21.67
C THR A 2 1.46 4.75 21.97
N LEU A 3 1.16 3.85 21.03
CA LEU A 3 0.18 2.76 21.25
C LEU A 3 0.58 1.81 22.38
N LEU A 4 1.80 1.29 22.36
CA LEU A 4 2.27 0.31 23.36
C LEU A 4 2.37 0.96 24.75
N ASN A 5 2.80 2.22 24.80
CA ASN A 5 2.81 3.01 26.03
C ASN A 5 1.38 3.26 26.54
N GLY A 6 0.45 3.59 25.65
CA GLY A 6 -0.96 3.80 25.96
C GLY A 6 -1.66 2.56 26.51
N LEU A 7 -1.32 1.39 25.98
CA LEU A 7 -1.81 0.10 26.47
C LEU A 7 -1.12 -0.35 27.78
N GLY A 8 -0.11 0.40 28.25
CA GLY A 8 0.68 0.04 29.42
C GLY A 8 1.48 -1.25 29.20
N ILE A 9 2.05 -1.44 28.00
CA ILE A 9 2.88 -2.61 27.66
C ILE A 9 4.30 -2.13 27.34
N PRO A 10 5.05 -1.59 28.31
CA PRO A 10 6.42 -1.12 28.09
C PRO A 10 7.38 -2.29 27.79
N GLU A 11 7.05 -3.49 28.27
CA GLU A 11 7.95 -4.64 28.26
C GLU A 11 8.37 -5.03 26.83
N LEU A 12 7.46 -4.95 25.86
CA LEU A 12 7.74 -5.26 24.45
C LEU A 12 8.71 -4.30 23.76
N THR A 13 9.03 -3.18 24.41
CA THR A 13 9.89 -2.13 23.87
C THR A 13 11.07 -1.81 24.76
N ALA A 14 11.15 -2.46 25.92
CA ALA A 14 12.19 -2.26 26.91
C ALA A 14 13.42 -3.13 26.56
N PRO A 15 14.63 -2.53 26.42
CA PRO A 15 15.85 -3.31 26.20
C PRO A 15 16.13 -4.29 27.36
N GLU A 16 15.66 -3.98 28.57
CA GLU A 16 15.77 -4.83 29.76
C GLU A 16 15.10 -6.20 29.53
N LEU A 17 13.96 -6.25 28.85
CA LEU A 17 13.29 -7.52 28.55
C LEU A 17 14.16 -8.40 27.66
N THR A 18 14.83 -7.80 26.67
CA THR A 18 15.76 -8.52 25.79
C THR A 18 16.93 -9.07 26.59
N GLY A 19 17.47 -8.28 27.53
CA GLY A 19 18.53 -8.71 28.44
C GLY A 19 18.11 -9.87 29.36
N GLU A 20 16.91 -9.81 29.94
CA GLU A 20 16.36 -10.90 30.75
C GLU A 20 16.18 -12.19 29.95
N TRP A 21 15.78 -12.11 28.68
CA TRP A 21 15.61 -13.27 27.83
C TRP A 21 16.93 -13.93 27.50
N GLU A 22 17.94 -13.17 27.09
CA GLU A 22 19.29 -13.69 26.83
C GLU A 22 19.89 -14.35 28.08
N TRP A 23 19.69 -13.74 29.26
CA TRP A 23 20.12 -14.34 30.52
C TRP A 23 19.41 -15.67 30.83
N LYS A 24 18.10 -15.77 30.59
CA LYS A 24 17.34 -17.02 30.76
C LYS A 24 17.75 -18.08 29.74
N LEU A 25 18.04 -17.70 28.51
CA LEU A 25 18.58 -18.60 27.49
C LEU A 25 19.94 -19.18 27.89
N ALA A 26 20.84 -18.36 28.44
CA ALA A 26 22.13 -18.82 28.97
C ALA A 26 21.96 -19.80 30.14
N ARG A 27 21.00 -19.57 31.04
CA ARG A 27 20.68 -20.49 32.14
C ARG A 27 20.11 -21.82 31.65
N MET A 28 19.32 -21.80 30.58
CA MET A 28 18.85 -23.02 29.93
C MET A 28 20.01 -23.81 29.31
N GLU A 29 20.96 -23.13 28.66
CA GLU A 29 22.17 -23.76 28.11
C GLU A 29 23.03 -24.41 29.22
N ALA A 30 23.16 -23.72 30.35
CA ALA A 30 23.85 -24.23 31.53
C ALA A 30 23.10 -25.36 32.27
N GLY A 31 21.86 -25.68 31.88
CA GLY A 31 21.02 -26.69 32.54
C GLY A 31 20.40 -26.24 33.86
N GLU A 32 20.50 -24.94 34.19
CA GLU A 32 19.98 -24.32 35.42
C GLU A 32 18.50 -23.92 35.33
N MET A 33 17.92 -23.98 34.13
CA MET A 33 16.52 -23.69 33.86
C MET A 33 15.98 -24.68 32.83
N SER A 34 14.77 -25.19 33.06
CA SER A 34 14.15 -26.09 32.08
C SER A 34 13.48 -25.30 30.95
N ARG A 35 13.45 -25.87 29.73
CA ARG A 35 12.69 -25.30 28.61
C ARG A 35 11.20 -25.12 28.96
N SER A 36 10.61 -26.04 29.71
CA SER A 36 9.20 -25.98 30.11
C SER A 36 8.93 -24.77 30.99
N GLU A 37 9.80 -24.49 31.95
CA GLU A 37 9.70 -23.34 32.85
C GLU A 37 9.83 -22.03 32.07
N PHE A 38 10.80 -21.94 31.16
CA PHE A 38 10.96 -20.77 30.29
C PHE A 38 9.71 -20.52 29.42
N MET A 39 9.15 -21.57 28.82
CA MET A 39 7.92 -21.44 28.02
C MET A 39 6.69 -21.05 28.86
N GLN A 40 6.61 -21.48 30.12
CA GLN A 40 5.56 -21.05 31.04
C GLN A 40 5.65 -19.54 31.31
N GLU A 41 6.85 -19.00 31.47
CA GLU A 41 7.04 -17.56 31.64
C GLU A 41 6.64 -16.76 30.39
N ILE A 42 7.00 -17.24 29.19
CA ILE A 42 6.57 -16.62 27.92
C ILE A 42 5.05 -16.63 27.80
N ALA A 43 4.40 -17.75 28.12
CA ALA A 43 2.95 -17.87 28.08
C ALA A 43 2.30 -16.89 29.06
N ALA A 44 2.76 -16.85 30.31
CA ALA A 44 2.25 -15.92 31.32
C ALA A 44 2.46 -14.46 30.93
N MET A 45 3.59 -14.11 30.32
CA MET A 45 3.83 -12.77 29.79
C MET A 45 2.85 -12.42 28.67
N THR A 46 2.67 -13.35 27.71
CA THR A 46 1.76 -13.17 26.58
C THR A 46 0.32 -12.99 27.05
N GLU A 47 -0.12 -13.78 28.04
CA GLU A 47 -1.45 -13.66 28.64
C GLU A 47 -1.67 -12.28 29.27
N ARG A 48 -0.70 -11.75 30.02
CA ARG A 48 -0.77 -10.39 30.59
C ARG A 48 -0.90 -9.32 29.51
N ILE A 49 -0.10 -9.43 28.44
CA ILE A 49 -0.14 -8.50 27.31
C ILE A 49 -1.52 -8.52 26.64
N VAL A 50 -2.05 -9.72 26.36
CA VAL A 50 -3.37 -9.88 25.75
C VAL A 50 -4.48 -9.37 26.67
N ALA A 51 -4.38 -9.61 27.98
CA ALA A 51 -5.33 -9.09 28.96
C ALA A 51 -5.35 -7.56 29.00
N ARG A 52 -4.18 -6.90 29.03
CA ARG A 52 -4.08 -5.44 28.95
C ARG A 52 -4.67 -4.90 27.66
N ALA A 53 -4.33 -5.50 26.51
CA ALA A 53 -4.86 -5.10 25.22
C ALA A 53 -6.40 -5.23 25.14
N LYS A 54 -7.00 -6.21 25.81
CA LYS A 54 -8.46 -6.39 25.90
C LYS A 54 -9.15 -5.41 26.84
N THR A 55 -8.41 -4.76 27.74
CA THR A 55 -8.97 -3.85 28.75
C THR A 55 -9.33 -2.50 28.14
N TYR A 56 -8.62 -2.09 27.08
CA TYR A 56 -8.91 -0.86 26.35
C TYR A 56 -9.82 -1.15 25.15
N ASP A 57 -10.86 -0.35 24.98
CA ASP A 57 -11.52 -0.23 23.69
C ASP A 57 -10.62 0.60 22.77
N SER A 58 -10.73 0.43 21.45
CA SER A 58 -9.94 1.21 20.51
C SER A 58 -10.13 2.73 20.62
N ASP A 59 -11.25 3.18 21.18
CA ASP A 59 -11.53 4.60 21.41
C ASP A 59 -11.01 5.10 22.78
N THR A 60 -10.52 4.22 23.67
CA THR A 60 -10.09 4.59 25.03
C THR A 60 -8.59 4.47 25.29
N ILE A 61 -7.80 4.15 24.25
CA ILE A 61 -6.34 4.03 24.38
C ILE A 61 -5.75 5.42 24.66
N PRO A 62 -5.17 5.64 25.85
CA PRO A 62 -4.52 6.90 26.19
C PRO A 62 -3.29 7.12 25.31
N GLY A 63 -3.06 8.36 24.88
CA GLY A 63 -1.86 8.71 24.13
C GLY A 63 -2.02 9.99 23.35
N ASP A 64 -0.91 10.69 23.14
CA ASP A 64 -0.85 11.81 22.20
C ASP A 64 -0.44 11.28 20.83
N PHE A 65 -1.41 11.15 19.93
CA PHE A 65 -1.20 10.72 18.55
C PHE A 65 -1.06 11.93 17.60
N GLY A 66 -1.18 13.15 18.11
CA GLY A 66 -1.17 14.37 17.31
C GLY A 66 -2.54 15.02 17.15
N GLU A 67 -2.54 16.17 16.49
CA GLU A 67 -3.70 17.01 16.27
C GLU A 67 -3.70 17.50 14.83
N LEU A 68 -4.89 17.74 14.27
CA LEU A 68 -5.02 18.32 12.93
C LEU A 68 -4.92 19.85 13.00
N ALA A 69 -4.37 20.45 11.94
CA ALA A 69 -4.33 21.90 11.81
C ALA A 69 -5.70 22.48 11.41
N THR A 70 -6.48 21.70 10.67
CA THR A 70 -7.79 22.12 10.15
C THR A 70 -8.86 21.99 11.23
N PRO A 71 -9.68 23.04 11.45
CA PRO A 71 -10.76 22.98 12.42
C PRO A 71 -11.88 22.03 11.97
N CYS A 72 -12.67 21.55 12.94
CA CYS A 72 -13.79 20.66 12.67
C CYS A 72 -14.81 21.30 11.70
N PRO A 73 -15.20 20.61 10.61
CA PRO A 73 -16.14 21.16 9.63
C PRO A 73 -17.57 21.28 10.17
N LYS A 74 -17.90 20.61 11.29
CA LYS A 74 -19.22 20.71 11.93
C LYS A 74 -19.32 21.85 12.95
N CYS A 75 -18.29 22.06 13.77
CA CYS A 75 -18.36 22.96 14.92
C CYS A 75 -17.18 23.93 15.08
N GLY A 76 -16.16 23.84 14.22
CA GLY A 76 -14.94 24.67 14.30
C GLY A 76 -13.95 24.26 15.39
N GLY A 77 -14.25 23.24 16.20
CA GLY A 77 -13.39 22.79 17.29
C GLY A 77 -12.14 22.01 16.84
N LEU A 78 -11.22 21.77 17.78
CA LEU A 78 -9.99 21.01 17.56
C LEU A 78 -10.29 19.53 17.25
N ILE A 79 -9.59 18.98 16.25
CA ILE A 79 -9.61 17.54 15.95
C ILE A 79 -8.28 16.93 16.43
N LYS A 80 -8.40 15.89 17.26
CA LYS A 80 -7.25 15.09 17.71
C LYS A 80 -7.20 13.77 16.98
N GLU A 81 -5.99 13.29 16.73
CA GLU A 81 -5.76 11.93 16.28
C GLU A 81 -5.90 10.96 17.47
N THR A 82 -6.52 9.82 17.22
CA THR A 82 -6.57 8.67 18.12
C THR A 82 -6.01 7.45 17.40
N TYR A 83 -5.94 6.30 18.07
CA TYR A 83 -5.42 5.08 17.46
C TYR A 83 -6.15 4.69 16.16
N LYS A 84 -7.46 4.93 16.06
CA LYS A 84 -8.27 4.52 14.90
C LYS A 84 -8.95 5.66 14.15
N LYS A 85 -9.01 6.87 14.72
CA LYS A 85 -9.85 7.96 14.19
C LYS A 85 -9.15 9.31 14.28
N PHE A 86 -9.61 10.24 13.48
CA PHE A 86 -9.45 11.67 13.70
C PHE A 86 -10.76 12.17 14.31
N GLN A 87 -10.75 12.60 15.57
CA GLN A 87 -11.95 12.86 16.35
C GLN A 87 -11.98 14.29 16.89
N CYS A 88 -13.09 14.99 16.61
CA CYS A 88 -13.34 16.30 17.17
C CYS A 88 -13.54 16.21 18.69
N GLN A 89 -12.99 17.16 19.43
CA GLN A 89 -13.12 17.25 20.88
C GLN A 89 -14.37 18.03 21.33
N GLY A 90 -15.05 18.71 20.42
CA GLY A 90 -16.21 19.57 20.72
C GLY A 90 -17.56 19.06 20.20
N CYS A 91 -17.59 18.07 19.32
CA CYS A 91 -18.83 17.46 18.81
C CYS A 91 -18.61 16.00 18.39
N ASP A 92 -19.64 15.37 17.82
CA ASP A 92 -19.67 13.97 17.38
C ASP A 92 -18.87 13.66 16.10
N PHE A 93 -18.17 14.65 15.52
CA PHE A 93 -17.47 14.47 14.25
C PHE A 93 -16.25 13.56 14.41
N SER A 94 -16.16 12.52 13.58
CA SER A 94 -14.98 11.67 13.50
C SER A 94 -14.80 11.05 12.12
N LEU A 95 -13.54 10.82 11.73
CA LEU A 95 -13.15 10.14 10.51
C LEU A 95 -12.29 8.94 10.85
N TRP A 96 -12.51 7.80 10.20
CA TRP A 96 -11.67 6.62 10.38
C TRP A 96 -10.30 6.83 9.75
N LYS A 97 -9.25 6.48 10.49
CA LYS A 97 -7.86 6.53 10.02
C LYS A 97 -7.57 5.50 8.93
N ILE A 98 -8.26 4.35 8.96
CA ILE A 98 -8.12 3.30 7.94
C ILE A 98 -9.45 3.11 7.22
N VAL A 99 -9.45 3.32 5.90
CA VAL A 99 -10.62 3.11 5.02
C VAL A 99 -10.22 2.24 3.84
N ALA A 100 -11.02 1.21 3.56
CA ALA A 100 -10.78 0.25 2.48
C ALA A 100 -9.31 -0.28 2.43
N GLY A 101 -8.72 -0.52 3.60
CA GLY A 101 -7.36 -1.07 3.74
C GLY A 101 -6.22 -0.08 3.53
N ARG A 102 -6.51 1.21 3.31
CA ARG A 102 -5.51 2.29 3.26
C ARG A 102 -5.58 3.11 4.55
N GLN A 103 -4.41 3.43 5.12
CA GLN A 103 -4.28 4.38 6.22
C GLN A 103 -4.15 5.80 5.66
N PHE A 104 -4.85 6.76 6.26
CA PHE A 104 -4.69 8.18 6.02
C PHE A 104 -3.73 8.80 7.02
N GLU A 105 -2.93 9.73 6.52
CA GLU A 105 -2.05 10.57 7.35
C GLU A 105 -2.75 11.89 7.71
N ALA A 106 -2.33 12.51 8.81
CA ALA A 106 -2.93 13.75 9.31
C ALA A 106 -3.00 14.84 8.23
N ALA A 107 -1.92 15.04 7.47
CA ALA A 107 -1.86 16.00 6.37
C ALA A 107 -2.88 15.72 5.25
N GLU A 108 -3.17 14.45 4.97
CA GLU A 108 -4.16 14.06 3.96
C GLU A 108 -5.59 14.36 4.44
N ILE A 109 -5.84 14.21 5.74
CA ILE A 109 -7.13 14.60 6.33
C ILE A 109 -7.25 16.11 6.39
N ASP A 110 -6.18 16.85 6.73
CA ASP A 110 -6.17 18.31 6.67
C ASP A 110 -6.53 18.82 5.27
N GLU A 111 -5.91 18.24 4.23
CA GLU A 111 -6.23 18.55 2.83
C GLU A 111 -7.68 18.22 2.49
N LEU A 112 -8.17 17.02 2.85
CA LEU A 112 -9.55 16.62 2.61
C LEU A 112 -10.56 17.54 3.32
N LEU A 113 -10.30 17.94 4.56
CA LEU A 113 -11.18 18.83 5.31
C LEU A 113 -11.18 20.25 4.72
N THR A 114 -10.02 20.74 4.27
CA THR A 114 -9.86 22.09 3.70
C THR A 114 -10.43 22.19 2.29
N GLN A 115 -10.04 21.28 1.39
CA GLN A 115 -10.42 21.31 -0.02
C GLN A 115 -11.75 20.59 -0.28
N ARG A 116 -12.28 19.89 0.74
CA ARG A 116 -13.40 18.94 0.64
C ARG A 116 -13.13 17.74 -0.28
N ARG A 117 -11.97 17.68 -0.92
CA ARG A 117 -11.58 16.68 -1.92
C ARG A 117 -10.10 16.37 -1.78
N ILE A 118 -9.71 15.10 -1.93
CA ILE A 118 -8.31 14.70 -2.01
C ILE A 118 -8.13 13.54 -3.01
N GLY A 119 -7.03 13.57 -3.73
CA GLY A 119 -6.61 12.51 -4.64
C GLY A 119 -6.35 13.00 -6.07
N PRO A 120 -6.10 12.07 -7.00
CA PRO A 120 -6.33 10.63 -6.89
C PRO A 120 -5.35 9.90 -5.96
N LEU A 121 -5.90 9.11 -5.04
CA LEU A 121 -5.17 8.34 -4.03
C LEU A 121 -5.07 6.86 -4.43
N THR A 122 -3.94 6.24 -4.08
CA THR A 122 -3.65 4.81 -4.36
C THR A 122 -3.66 3.95 -3.10
N GLY A 123 -3.81 2.64 -3.24
CA GLY A 123 -3.62 1.70 -2.11
C GLY A 123 -4.91 1.23 -1.44
N PHE A 124 -6.08 1.65 -1.93
CA PHE A 124 -7.35 1.07 -1.53
C PHE A 124 -7.49 -0.36 -2.03
N ARG A 125 -8.26 -1.16 -1.31
CA ARG A 125 -8.59 -2.55 -1.65
C ARG A 125 -10.08 -2.77 -1.55
N ASN A 126 -10.66 -3.39 -2.58
CA ASN A 126 -12.09 -3.73 -2.57
C ASN A 126 -12.35 -4.96 -1.67
N LYS A 127 -13.64 -5.35 -1.52
CA LYS A 127 -14.04 -6.52 -0.71
C LYS A 127 -13.37 -7.84 -1.15
N MET A 128 -12.93 -7.94 -2.40
CA MET A 128 -12.19 -9.10 -2.94
C MET A 128 -10.66 -8.95 -2.83
N GLY A 129 -10.17 -7.92 -2.13
CA GLY A 129 -8.74 -7.63 -1.95
C GLY A 129 -8.03 -7.02 -3.17
N ARG A 130 -8.76 -6.73 -4.26
CA ARG A 130 -8.18 -6.14 -5.48
C ARG A 130 -7.86 -4.66 -5.26
N PRO A 131 -6.66 -4.19 -5.65
CA PRO A 131 -6.29 -2.80 -5.47
C PRO A 131 -7.08 -1.90 -6.42
N PHE A 132 -7.45 -0.71 -5.95
CA PHE A 132 -8.01 0.35 -6.77
C PHE A 132 -7.49 1.71 -6.29
N ASN A 133 -7.65 2.70 -7.16
CA ASN A 133 -7.35 4.10 -6.84
C ASN A 133 -8.67 4.86 -6.80
N ALA A 134 -8.75 5.90 -5.97
CA ALA A 134 -9.96 6.70 -5.81
C ALA A 134 -9.64 8.15 -5.48
N ILE A 135 -10.54 9.06 -5.85
CA ILE A 135 -10.62 10.38 -5.23
C ILE A 135 -11.58 10.26 -4.04
N ILE A 136 -11.28 10.95 -2.95
CA ILE A 136 -12.15 11.04 -1.77
C ILE A 136 -12.75 12.43 -1.72
N GLN A 137 -14.06 12.51 -1.52
CA GLN A 137 -14.81 13.76 -1.43
C GLN A 137 -15.68 13.75 -0.18
N LEU A 138 -15.80 14.89 0.52
CA LEU A 138 -16.75 15.05 1.61
C LEU A 138 -18.14 15.38 1.06
N ASN A 139 -19.13 14.57 1.43
CA ASN A 139 -20.54 14.82 1.16
C ASN A 139 -21.11 15.97 2.04
N ALA A 140 -22.40 16.28 1.90
CA ALA A 140 -23.05 17.36 2.63
C ALA A 140 -22.99 17.16 4.16
N GLU A 141 -22.97 15.91 4.61
CA GLU A 141 -22.87 15.50 6.02
C GLU A 141 -21.42 15.45 6.53
N ASN A 142 -20.44 15.89 5.72
CA ASN A 142 -19.01 15.84 6.00
C ASN A 142 -18.45 14.41 6.16
N SER A 143 -19.09 13.42 5.55
CA SER A 143 -18.59 12.04 5.48
C SER A 143 -17.83 11.80 4.16
N PRO A 144 -16.72 11.04 4.19
CA PRO A 144 -15.92 10.77 3.01
C PRO A 144 -16.57 9.72 2.11
N GLU A 145 -16.66 10.02 0.82
CA GLU A 145 -17.18 9.14 -0.23
C GLU A 145 -16.16 8.97 -1.36
N PHE A 146 -16.21 7.82 -2.03
CA PHE A 146 -15.35 7.53 -3.18
C PHE A 146 -15.93 8.17 -4.45
N ASP A 147 -15.18 9.10 -5.03
CA ASP A 147 -15.44 9.66 -6.35
C ASP A 147 -14.58 8.96 -7.41
N PHE A 148 -15.22 8.23 -8.32
CA PHE A 148 -14.58 7.53 -9.42
C PHE A 148 -14.61 8.32 -10.75
N GLY A 149 -15.14 9.55 -10.75
CA GLY A 149 -15.31 10.36 -11.96
C GLY A 149 -16.29 9.75 -12.97
N GLN A 150 -17.12 8.81 -12.52
CA GLN A 150 -18.18 8.16 -13.27
C GLN A 150 -19.37 8.10 -12.33
N GLY A 151 -20.49 8.71 -12.75
CA GLY A 151 -21.79 8.39 -12.15
C GLY A 151 -21.88 6.87 -12.05
N SER A 152 -22.07 6.38 -10.84
CA SER A 152 -22.22 4.95 -10.56
C SER A 152 -23.12 4.32 -11.61
N GLY A 153 -22.62 3.32 -12.33
CA GLY A 153 -23.38 2.60 -13.35
C GLY A 153 -24.55 1.85 -12.73
N GLY A 154 -25.65 2.55 -12.48
CA GLY A 154 -26.79 2.01 -11.74
C GLY A 154 -28.13 2.71 -11.93
N ASP A 155 -28.19 3.97 -12.37
CA ASP A 155 -29.47 4.59 -12.75
C ASP A 155 -29.31 5.55 -13.94
N GLY A 156 -30.18 5.37 -14.93
CA GLY A 156 -30.11 5.95 -16.27
C GLY A 156 -30.34 7.46 -16.38
N THR A 157 -30.00 8.25 -15.37
CA THR A 157 -29.99 9.72 -15.42
C THR A 157 -28.56 10.19 -15.62
N ALA A 158 -28.01 9.96 -16.82
CA ALA A 158 -26.78 10.62 -17.24
C ALA A 158 -27.10 12.09 -17.48
N GLU A 159 -27.01 12.92 -16.44
CA GLU A 159 -27.00 14.37 -16.63
C GLU A 159 -25.84 14.75 -17.57
N ALA A 160 -26.07 15.77 -18.39
CA ALA A 160 -25.04 16.27 -19.30
C ALA A 160 -23.88 16.81 -18.47
N VAL A 161 -22.75 16.11 -18.51
CA VAL A 161 -21.53 16.54 -17.81
C VAL A 161 -21.01 17.79 -18.52
N ASP A 162 -20.96 18.91 -17.80
CA ASP A 162 -20.41 20.16 -18.33
C ASP A 162 -18.87 20.12 -18.29
N PHE A 163 -18.25 20.10 -19.48
CA PHE A 163 -16.80 20.16 -19.65
C PHE A 163 -16.28 21.58 -19.97
N SER A 164 -17.14 22.60 -19.91
CA SER A 164 -16.79 23.97 -20.31
C SER A 164 -15.59 24.54 -19.54
N GLN A 165 -15.46 24.18 -18.26
CA GLN A 165 -14.40 24.64 -17.37
C GLN A 165 -13.12 23.79 -17.42
N HIS A 166 -13.11 22.67 -18.17
CA HIS A 166 -11.97 21.76 -18.20
C HIS A 166 -10.97 22.11 -19.32
N GLU A 167 -9.69 22.17 -18.96
CA GLU A 167 -8.60 22.37 -19.92
C GLU A 167 -8.53 21.19 -20.91
N SER A 168 -8.39 21.53 -22.19
CA SER A 168 -8.23 20.51 -23.23
C SER A 168 -6.79 20.02 -23.29
N LEU A 169 -6.62 18.70 -23.17
CA LEU A 169 -5.31 18.04 -23.26
C LEU A 169 -4.93 17.65 -24.70
N GLY A 170 -5.83 17.86 -25.66
CA GLY A 170 -5.61 17.55 -27.07
C GLY A 170 -6.78 16.84 -27.73
N ALA A 171 -6.59 16.49 -29.00
CA ALA A 171 -7.59 15.84 -29.83
C ALA A 171 -7.69 14.34 -29.55
N CYS A 172 -8.92 13.85 -29.43
CA CYS A 172 -9.24 12.44 -29.21
C CYS A 172 -8.75 11.61 -30.39
N PRO A 173 -8.03 10.49 -30.14
CA PRO A 173 -7.45 9.69 -31.20
C PRO A 173 -8.48 8.90 -32.01
N LYS A 174 -9.74 8.83 -31.55
CA LYS A 174 -10.84 8.11 -32.21
C LYS A 174 -11.78 9.02 -33.00
N CYS A 175 -12.10 10.21 -32.49
CA CYS A 175 -13.11 11.09 -33.07
C CYS A 175 -12.69 12.56 -33.23
N GLY A 176 -11.47 12.92 -32.82
CA GLY A 176 -10.92 14.28 -32.93
C GLY A 176 -11.48 15.31 -31.93
N ALA A 177 -12.50 14.96 -31.15
CA ALA A 177 -13.07 15.82 -30.11
C ALA A 177 -12.10 16.08 -28.94
N ARG A 178 -12.43 17.00 -28.03
CA ARG A 178 -11.51 17.35 -26.94
C ARG A 178 -11.39 16.23 -25.92
N VAL A 179 -10.16 15.95 -25.49
CA VAL A 179 -9.87 15.13 -24.30
C VAL A 179 -9.62 16.04 -23.11
N VAL A 180 -10.22 15.70 -21.97
CA VAL A 180 -10.15 16.47 -20.72
C VAL A 180 -9.90 15.54 -19.53
N ALA A 181 -9.29 16.05 -18.47
CA ALA A 181 -9.20 15.35 -17.20
C ALA A 181 -10.55 15.43 -16.46
N HIS A 182 -11.13 14.28 -16.13
CA HIS A 182 -12.38 14.20 -15.37
C HIS A 182 -12.31 13.08 -14.32
N GLY A 183 -12.26 13.48 -13.04
CA GLY A 183 -12.03 12.58 -11.92
C GLY A 183 -10.76 11.75 -12.10
N MET A 184 -10.89 10.44 -12.19
CA MET A 184 -9.76 9.50 -12.29
C MET A 184 -9.38 9.11 -13.72
N SER A 185 -9.92 9.79 -14.71
CA SER A 185 -9.71 9.43 -16.11
C SER A 185 -9.55 10.67 -16.98
N TYR A 186 -8.70 10.52 -17.99
CA TYR A 186 -8.75 11.32 -19.18
C TYR A 186 -9.85 10.77 -20.08
N VAL A 187 -10.85 11.59 -20.36
CA VAL A 187 -12.05 11.20 -21.12
C VAL A 187 -12.22 12.10 -22.33
N CYS A 188 -12.80 11.55 -23.38
CA CYS A 188 -13.28 12.34 -24.50
C CYS A 188 -14.59 13.03 -24.10
N GLU A 189 -14.79 14.31 -24.42
CA GLU A 189 -16.04 15.02 -24.11
C GLU A 189 -17.28 14.31 -24.70
N ARG A 190 -17.12 13.68 -25.88
CA ARG A 190 -18.17 12.89 -26.54
C ARG A 190 -18.30 11.43 -26.06
N SER A 191 -17.49 11.00 -25.09
CA SER A 191 -17.66 9.68 -24.45
C SER A 191 -18.56 9.72 -23.23
N GLN A 192 -19.04 10.91 -22.86
CA GLN A 192 -19.80 11.18 -21.65
C GLN A 192 -21.20 11.70 -22.02
N GLY A 193 -22.16 11.55 -21.10
CA GLY A 193 -23.55 11.97 -21.30
C GLY A 193 -24.42 10.97 -22.10
N PRO A 194 -25.71 11.31 -22.31
CA PRO A 194 -26.70 10.41 -22.89
C PRO A 194 -26.50 10.17 -24.39
N ALA A 195 -25.90 11.12 -25.11
CA ALA A 195 -25.59 11.03 -26.54
C ALA A 195 -24.14 10.60 -26.82
N LYS A 196 -23.61 9.65 -26.04
CA LYS A 196 -22.24 9.14 -26.20
C LYS A 196 -22.00 8.62 -27.63
N ASN A 197 -20.93 9.07 -28.28
CA ASN A 197 -20.53 8.60 -29.62
C ASN A 197 -19.04 8.25 -29.70
N CYS A 198 -18.33 8.28 -28.58
CA CYS A 198 -16.94 7.88 -28.45
C CYS A 198 -16.76 7.03 -27.19
N ASP A 199 -15.72 6.20 -27.17
CA ASP A 199 -15.37 5.32 -26.05
C ASP A 199 -13.91 5.52 -25.60
N PHE A 200 -13.25 6.60 -26.03
CA PHE A 200 -11.89 6.90 -25.58
C PHE A 200 -11.86 7.25 -24.09
N ARG A 201 -11.09 6.48 -23.34
CA ARG A 201 -10.84 6.68 -21.91
C ARG A 201 -9.45 6.15 -21.56
N SER A 202 -8.72 6.89 -20.75
CA SER A 202 -7.46 6.46 -20.14
C SER A 202 -7.43 6.86 -18.68
N GLY A 203 -6.83 6.05 -17.80
CA GLY A 203 -6.72 6.40 -16.38
C GLY A 203 -5.69 7.50 -16.14
N THR A 204 -5.93 8.37 -15.16
CA THR A 204 -4.90 9.30 -14.64
C THR A 204 -3.85 8.57 -13.82
N ILE A 205 -4.15 7.35 -13.36
CA ILE A 205 -3.20 6.43 -12.76
C ILE A 205 -3.32 5.08 -13.47
N ILE A 206 -2.22 4.58 -14.02
CA ILE A 206 -2.15 3.28 -14.71
C ILE A 206 -1.11 2.43 -13.99
N LEU A 207 -1.51 1.26 -13.47
CA LEU A 207 -0.61 0.36 -12.73
C LEU A 207 0.22 1.07 -11.64
N GLN A 208 -0.42 1.90 -10.81
CA GLN A 208 0.18 2.72 -9.74
C GLN A 208 1.06 3.89 -10.18
N GLN A 209 1.36 4.03 -11.47
CA GLN A 209 2.04 5.20 -12.02
C GLN A 209 1.01 6.30 -12.31
N ALA A 210 1.19 7.47 -11.70
CA ALA A 210 0.47 8.67 -12.10
C ALA A 210 0.91 9.11 -13.50
N ILE A 211 -0.07 9.44 -14.33
CA ILE A 211 0.11 9.97 -15.68
C ILE A 211 -0.25 11.44 -15.59
N GLU A 212 0.74 12.32 -15.64
CA GLU A 212 0.53 13.75 -15.56
C GLU A 212 -0.16 14.30 -16.82
N PRO A 213 -0.89 15.43 -16.73
CA PRO A 213 -1.53 16.07 -17.88
C PRO A 213 -0.59 16.26 -19.07
N ASP A 214 0.64 16.69 -18.83
CA ASP A 214 1.68 16.86 -19.86
C ASP A 214 2.00 15.56 -20.61
N GLN A 215 2.02 14.43 -19.90
CA GLN A 215 2.25 13.13 -20.51
C GLN A 215 1.05 12.73 -21.38
N MET A 216 -0.17 13.00 -20.93
CA MET A 216 -1.36 12.77 -21.75
C MET A 216 -1.37 13.67 -22.99
N GLN A 217 -1.01 14.94 -22.87
CA GLN A 217 -0.88 15.86 -24.00
C GLN A 217 0.14 15.34 -25.03
N LYS A 218 1.32 14.89 -24.57
CA LYS A 218 2.32 14.24 -25.43
C LYS A 218 1.74 13.01 -26.10
N LEU A 219 1.10 12.11 -25.35
CA LEU A 219 0.49 10.90 -25.90
C LEU A 219 -0.52 11.20 -27.01
N LEU A 220 -1.38 12.20 -26.82
CA LEU A 220 -2.39 12.60 -27.81
C LEU A 220 -1.74 13.23 -29.06
N ARG A 221 -0.74 14.10 -28.88
CA ARG A 221 -0.07 14.83 -29.96
C ARG A 221 0.92 14.00 -30.76
N SER A 222 1.88 13.35 -30.09
CA SER A 222 2.98 12.60 -30.72
C SER A 222 2.71 11.10 -30.85
N GLY A 223 1.66 10.58 -30.18
CA GLY A 223 1.41 9.14 -30.13
C GLY A 223 2.12 8.41 -29.00
N ARG A 224 2.97 9.10 -28.21
CA ARG A 224 3.85 8.46 -27.22
C ARG A 224 4.20 9.40 -26.05
N THR A 225 4.27 8.86 -24.83
CA THR A 225 4.76 9.58 -23.63
C THR A 225 6.29 9.57 -23.53
N ASP A 226 6.84 10.20 -22.49
CA ASP A 226 8.22 9.92 -22.07
C ASP A 226 8.31 8.53 -21.39
N LEU A 227 9.52 8.11 -21.02
CA LEU A 227 9.74 6.88 -20.26
C LEU A 227 9.29 7.07 -18.81
N LEU A 228 8.18 6.44 -18.44
CA LEU A 228 7.67 6.41 -17.08
C LEU A 228 8.22 5.17 -16.35
N LYS A 229 8.63 5.31 -15.08
CA LYS A 229 9.50 4.33 -14.41
C LYS A 229 8.88 3.60 -13.22
N ASP A 230 7.73 4.04 -12.72
CA ASP A 230 7.11 3.54 -11.49
C ASP A 230 5.84 2.71 -11.75
N PHE A 231 5.68 2.14 -12.94
CA PHE A 231 4.63 1.14 -13.16
C PHE A 231 4.88 -0.11 -12.32
N VAL A 232 3.83 -0.65 -11.69
CA VAL A 232 3.90 -1.87 -10.89
C VAL A 232 3.12 -3.00 -11.57
N SER A 233 3.80 -4.10 -11.91
CA SER A 233 3.18 -5.23 -12.59
C SER A 233 2.12 -5.91 -11.72
N ALA A 234 0.91 -6.07 -12.25
CA ALA A 234 -0.15 -6.82 -11.58
C ALA A 234 0.21 -8.31 -11.35
N ARG A 235 1.10 -8.87 -12.18
CA ARG A 235 1.52 -10.28 -12.10
C ARG A 235 2.68 -10.48 -11.12
N THR A 236 3.73 -9.68 -11.23
CA THR A 236 4.98 -9.89 -10.47
C THR A 236 5.15 -8.96 -9.28
N ARG A 237 4.31 -7.92 -9.16
CA ARG A 237 4.43 -6.82 -8.17
C ARG A 237 5.76 -6.08 -8.20
N ARG A 238 6.54 -6.22 -9.27
CA ARG A 238 7.81 -5.51 -9.48
C ARG A 238 7.58 -4.23 -10.28
N LYS A 239 8.39 -3.21 -9.99
CA LYS A 239 8.45 -1.99 -10.77
C LYS A 239 9.00 -2.25 -12.18
N PHE A 240 8.48 -1.56 -13.18
CA PHE A 240 8.99 -1.56 -14.54
C PHE A 240 8.84 -0.19 -15.19
N SER A 241 9.64 0.04 -16.22
CA SER A 241 9.61 1.28 -16.99
C SER A 241 9.08 1.01 -18.39
N ALA A 242 8.23 1.90 -18.89
CA ALA A 242 7.64 1.80 -20.21
C ALA A 242 7.21 3.18 -20.72
N TYR A 243 7.04 3.27 -22.03
CA TYR A 243 6.32 4.35 -22.70
C TYR A 243 4.86 3.94 -22.80
N LEU A 244 3.95 4.89 -22.66
CA LEU A 244 2.57 4.71 -23.12
C LEU A 244 2.49 5.14 -24.58
N VAL A 245 1.80 4.35 -25.39
CA VAL A 245 1.65 4.58 -26.84
C VAL A 245 0.20 4.44 -27.26
N ARG A 246 -0.19 5.19 -28.30
CA ARG A 246 -1.49 5.04 -28.96
C ARG A 246 -1.47 3.80 -29.85
N ALA A 247 -2.27 2.80 -29.51
CA ALA A 247 -2.51 1.64 -30.36
C ALA A 247 -3.39 2.02 -31.57
N ALA A 248 -3.39 1.16 -32.59
CA ALA A 248 -4.17 1.37 -33.81
C ALA A 248 -5.69 1.44 -33.56
N ASP A 249 -6.18 0.78 -32.50
CA ASP A 249 -7.57 0.84 -32.06
C ASP A 249 -7.90 2.11 -31.25
N GLY A 250 -6.96 3.05 -31.14
CA GLY A 250 -7.09 4.29 -30.38
C GLY A 250 -6.97 4.13 -28.87
N LYS A 251 -6.67 2.94 -28.35
CA LYS A 251 -6.41 2.72 -26.91
C LYS A 251 -4.97 3.03 -26.55
N VAL A 252 -4.73 3.13 -25.24
CA VAL A 252 -3.39 3.32 -24.69
C VAL A 252 -2.76 1.97 -24.38
N GLY A 253 -1.62 1.68 -24.99
CA GLY A 253 -0.82 0.48 -24.78
C GLY A 253 0.56 0.80 -24.19
N PHE A 254 1.34 -0.24 -23.91
CA PHE A 254 2.72 -0.13 -23.43
C PHE A 254 3.72 -0.42 -24.54
N GLU A 255 4.74 0.41 -24.67
CA GLU A 255 5.96 0.11 -25.40
C GLU A 255 7.12 0.07 -24.41
N PHE A 256 7.83 -1.05 -24.35
CA PHE A 256 8.99 -1.20 -23.47
C PHE A 256 10.25 -0.73 -24.18
N GLU A 257 11.15 -0.10 -23.45
CA GLU A 257 12.48 0.18 -23.95
C GLU A 257 13.16 -1.14 -24.36
N LYS A 258 13.82 -1.13 -25.51
CA LYS A 258 14.61 -2.27 -25.98
C LYS A 258 15.79 -2.46 -25.04
N ARG A 259 15.60 -3.32 -24.04
CA ARG A 259 16.69 -3.72 -23.14
C ARG A 259 17.59 -4.69 -23.90
N GLU A 260 18.86 -4.33 -24.05
CA GLU A 260 19.86 -5.32 -24.41
C GLU A 260 19.87 -6.43 -23.36
N PRO A 261 19.94 -7.71 -23.77
CA PRO A 261 19.89 -8.82 -22.84
C PRO A 261 21.06 -8.71 -21.87
N ARG A 262 20.77 -8.55 -20.58
CA ARG A 262 21.78 -8.64 -19.52
C ARG A 262 22.39 -10.04 -19.58
N THR A 263 23.66 -10.11 -19.96
CA THR A 263 24.46 -11.33 -19.89
C THR A 263 24.38 -11.85 -18.45
N PRO A 264 24.02 -13.12 -18.22
CA PRO A 264 23.96 -13.65 -16.87
C PRO A 264 25.35 -13.55 -16.24
N ALA A 265 25.47 -12.76 -15.16
CA ALA A 265 26.68 -12.68 -14.36
C ALA A 265 27.01 -14.09 -13.85
N ARG A 266 28.11 -14.63 -14.37
CA ARG A 266 28.66 -15.91 -13.95
C ARG A 266 29.04 -15.79 -12.47
N LYS A 267 28.35 -16.52 -11.59
CA LYS A 267 28.76 -16.65 -10.18
C LYS A 267 30.22 -17.10 -10.16
N PRO A 268 31.13 -16.43 -9.42
CA PRO A 268 32.44 -17.00 -9.17
C PRO A 268 32.23 -18.30 -8.38
N ARG A 269 32.59 -19.42 -8.99
CA ARG A 269 32.71 -20.70 -8.30
C ARG A 269 33.93 -20.55 -7.39
N ALA A 270 33.71 -20.39 -6.09
CA ALA A 270 34.78 -20.48 -5.11
C ALA A 270 35.42 -21.87 -5.21
N THR A 271 36.64 -21.91 -5.74
CA THR A 271 37.57 -23.03 -5.60
C THR A 271 37.98 -23.08 -4.13
N VAL A 272 37.46 -24.06 -3.40
CA VAL A 272 37.99 -24.42 -2.09
C VAL A 272 39.25 -25.23 -2.36
N GLU A 273 40.41 -24.57 -2.28
CA GLU A 273 41.70 -25.23 -2.15
C GLU A 273 41.75 -25.90 -0.77
N LYS A 274 41.82 -27.24 -0.78
CA LYS A 274 42.22 -28.03 0.38
C LYS A 274 43.72 -27.87 0.58
N THR A 275 44.13 -27.09 1.57
CA THR A 275 45.45 -27.20 2.19
C THR A 275 45.35 -28.15 3.38
N GLY A 276 46.07 -29.26 3.29
CA GLY A 276 46.20 -30.24 4.35
C GLY A 276 47.28 -29.86 5.37
N SER A 277 47.19 -30.49 6.54
CA SER A 277 48.33 -30.80 7.40
C SER A 277 47.99 -31.98 8.31
N PRO A 278 49.00 -32.70 8.82
CA PRO A 278 49.01 -34.17 8.80
C PRO A 278 48.93 -34.84 10.18
N ASP A 279 48.81 -36.17 10.10
CA ASP A 279 49.23 -37.21 11.03
C ASP A 279 48.64 -37.30 12.45
N ALA A 280 47.87 -38.39 12.66
CA ALA A 280 48.18 -39.37 13.70
C ALA A 280 47.60 -40.75 13.32
N ALA A 281 48.49 -41.68 12.96
CA ALA A 281 48.25 -43.12 12.95
C ALA A 281 47.94 -43.63 14.38
N GLY A 282 47.27 -44.75 14.64
CA GLY A 282 46.67 -45.80 13.84
C GLY A 282 46.29 -46.95 14.77
N ALA A 283 45.31 -47.78 14.41
CA ALA A 283 45.22 -49.20 14.77
C ALA A 283 44.00 -49.87 14.09
N ALA A 284 44.32 -50.86 13.25
CA ALA A 284 43.61 -52.11 12.89
C ALA A 284 42.43 -52.55 13.81
N THR A 285 41.36 -53.26 13.39
CA THR A 285 41.23 -54.33 12.37
C THR A 285 39.76 -54.83 12.23
N VAL A 286 39.52 -55.58 11.13
CA VAL A 286 38.49 -56.62 10.79
C VAL A 286 36.97 -56.35 10.67
N SER A 287 36.52 -56.35 9.39
CA SER A 287 35.62 -57.27 8.65
C SER A 287 34.20 -57.67 9.11
N SER A 288 33.35 -57.89 8.07
CA SER A 288 32.08 -58.65 7.99
C SER A 288 30.82 -57.86 8.42
N GLY A 289 29.71 -57.78 7.69
CA GLY A 289 29.20 -58.54 6.53
C GLY A 289 27.71 -58.88 6.76
N ARG A 290 26.82 -58.51 5.82
CA ARG A 290 25.36 -58.85 5.73
C ARG A 290 24.48 -58.25 6.86
N LYS A 291 23.18 -57.96 6.71
CA LYS A 291 22.15 -58.38 5.75
C LYS A 291 20.97 -57.38 5.80
N LYS A 292 20.30 -57.17 4.66
CA LYS A 292 18.91 -56.71 4.56
C LYS A 292 18.01 -57.49 5.52
N ILE A 293 17.04 -56.84 6.17
CA ILE A 293 15.66 -57.35 6.32
C ILE A 293 14.72 -56.13 6.25
N THR A 294 13.78 -56.24 5.31
CA THR A 294 12.52 -55.52 5.19
C THR A 294 11.51 -56.05 6.20
N SER A 295 10.79 -55.16 6.88
CA SER A 295 9.33 -55.19 7.03
C SER A 295 8.87 -53.93 7.74
#